data_AF-A0A0B1SVW5-F1
#
_entry.id   AF-A0A0B1SVW5-F1
#
_cell.length_a   1.000
_cell.length_b   1.000
_cell.length_c   1.000
_cell.angle_alpha   90.00
_cell.angle_beta   90.00
_cell.angle_gamma   90.00
#
_symmetry.space_group_name_H-M   'P 1'
#
loop_
_entity.id
_entity.type
_entity.pdbx_description
1 polymer ?
#
loop_
_entity_poly.entity_id
_entity_poly.type
_entity_poly.pdbx_seq_one_letter_code
_entity_poly.pdbx_strand_id
1 'polypeptide(L)'
;MVQVRLGDVSVLVTGANASKVAEQVAKVSGVKKVLVAQDEKLKNNLPERVAPVVVASQKQFNFSSIVAGSSAFGRSVIPRVAAKLDCSPISDVTQIHSADTFTRTMYAGNAVVKVADFGLKADLFKAVPEMTAAL
;
A
#
# COMPACT_ATOMS: atom_id res chain seq x y z
N MET A 1 -3.89 -18.29 -9.17
CA MET A 1 -2.75 -17.35 -9.06
C MET A 1 -3.24 -16.01 -9.61
N VAL A 2 -3.78 -15.14 -8.75
CA VAL A 2 -4.47 -13.91 -9.18
C VAL A 2 -3.40 -12.89 -9.56
N GLN A 3 -3.13 -12.80 -10.86
CA GLN A 3 -2.15 -11.89 -11.43
C GLN A 3 -2.77 -10.48 -11.39
N VAL A 4 -2.42 -9.73 -10.35
CA VAL A 4 -2.90 -8.36 -10.18
C VAL A 4 -2.31 -7.50 -11.29
N ARG A 5 -3.16 -6.87 -12.13
CA ARG A 5 -2.78 -5.96 -13.21
C ARG A 5 -2.30 -4.58 -12.69
N LEU A 6 -1.37 -4.56 -11.74
CA LEU A 6 -0.84 -3.32 -11.15
C LEU A 6 0.37 -2.73 -11.90
N GLY A 7 0.67 -3.19 -13.12
CA GLY A 7 1.80 -2.71 -13.90
C GLY A 7 3.15 -3.20 -13.35
N ASP A 8 4.19 -2.39 -13.47
CA ASP A 8 5.55 -2.74 -13.03
C ASP A 8 5.65 -2.83 -11.51
N VAL A 9 5.94 -4.02 -10.98
CA VAL A 9 6.05 -4.24 -9.52
C VAL A 9 7.47 -3.96 -9.04
N SER A 10 7.59 -3.03 -8.08
CA SER A 10 8.81 -2.78 -7.33
C SER A 10 8.62 -3.20 -5.87
N VAL A 11 9.64 -3.84 -5.28
CA VAL A 11 9.58 -4.33 -3.89
C VAL A 11 10.60 -3.60 -3.03
N LEU A 12 10.16 -3.02 -1.92
CA LEU A 12 11.03 -2.41 -0.92
C LEU A 12 11.30 -3.40 0.21
N VAL A 13 12.57 -3.74 0.42
CA VAL A 13 13.04 -4.60 1.51
C VAL A 13 13.73 -3.74 2.56
N THR A 14 13.16 -3.69 3.76
CA THR A 14 13.71 -2.96 4.90
C THR A 14 14.24 -3.92 5.96
N GLY A 15 15.40 -3.63 6.54
CA GLY A 15 15.90 -4.38 7.70
C GLY A 15 17.42 -4.29 7.86
N ALA A 16 17.93 -4.74 9.01
CA ALA A 16 19.36 -4.71 9.31
C ALA A 16 20.21 -5.59 8.37
N ASN A 17 19.65 -6.71 7.87
CA ASN A 17 20.29 -7.63 6.92
C ASN A 17 19.38 -7.92 5.72
N ALA A 18 18.97 -6.87 5.02
CA ALA A 18 18.04 -6.99 3.90
C ALA A 18 18.64 -7.64 2.63
N SER A 19 19.97 -7.80 2.51
CA SER A 19 20.61 -8.31 1.28
C SER A 19 20.16 -9.73 0.90
N LYS A 20 20.13 -10.66 1.86
CA LYS A 20 19.72 -12.05 1.59
C LYS A 20 18.26 -12.14 1.16
N VAL A 21 17.41 -11.30 1.75
CA VAL A 21 15.98 -11.23 1.40
C VAL A 21 15.80 -10.57 0.04
N ALA A 22 16.56 -9.51 -0.26
CA ALA A 22 16.54 -8.85 -1.55
C ALA A 22 16.90 -9.79 -2.71
N GLU A 23 17.90 -10.66 -2.53
CA GLU A 23 18.26 -11.69 -3.52
C GLU A 23 17.14 -12.71 -3.74
N GLN A 24 16.42 -13.11 -2.69
CA GLN A 24 15.26 -14.01 -2.80
C GLN A 24 14.11 -13.33 -3.52
N VAL A 25 13.84 -12.06 -3.20
CA VAL A 25 12.78 -11.26 -3.83
C VAL A 25 13.08 -10.98 -5.30
N ALA A 26 14.35 -10.77 -5.66
CA ALA A 26 14.77 -10.57 -7.05
C ALA A 26 14.50 -11.80 -7.94
N LYS A 27 14.40 -13.01 -7.35
CA LYS A 27 14.06 -14.24 -8.07
C LYS A 27 12.55 -14.43 -8.28
N VAL A 28 11.71 -13.57 -7.68
CA VAL A 28 10.25 -13.68 -7.83
C VAL A 28 9.83 -13.16 -9.20
N SER A 29 9.09 -13.99 -9.93
CA SER A 29 8.54 -13.65 -11.25
C SER A 29 7.63 -12.41 -11.17
N GLY A 30 7.95 -11.38 -11.95
CA GLY A 30 7.17 -10.14 -12.02
C GLY A 30 7.74 -8.96 -11.24
N VAL A 31 8.80 -9.16 -10.45
CA VAL A 31 9.51 -8.05 -9.78
C VAL A 31 10.51 -7.42 -10.75
N LYS A 32 10.33 -6.13 -11.06
CA LYS A 32 11.21 -5.38 -11.98
C LYS A 32 12.35 -4.68 -11.25
N LYS A 33 12.09 -4.24 -10.01
CA LYS A 33 13.06 -3.49 -9.21
C LYS A 33 12.95 -3.88 -7.74
N VAL A 34 14.09 -4.13 -7.12
CA VAL A 34 14.19 -4.34 -5.67
C VAL A 34 14.90 -3.13 -5.06
N LEU A 35 14.20 -2.41 -4.21
CA LEU A 35 14.76 -1.33 -3.39
C LEU A 35 15.16 -1.92 -2.05
N VAL A 36 16.35 -1.58 -1.58
CA VAL A 36 16.91 -2.13 -0.35
C VAL A 36 17.25 -0.98 0.58
N ALA A 37 16.61 -0.96 1.75
CA ALA A 37 16.91 -0.01 2.80
C ALA A 37 17.47 -0.76 4.02
N GLN A 38 18.77 -0.60 4.25
CA GLN A 38 19.51 -1.24 5.33
C GLN A 38 19.93 -0.22 6.37
N ASP A 39 19.56 -0.49 7.62
CA ASP A 39 19.99 0.25 8.79
C ASP A 39 19.82 -0.66 10.01
N GLU A 40 20.75 -0.65 10.95
CA GLU A 40 20.61 -1.36 12.23
C GLU A 40 19.35 -0.93 12.99
N LYS A 41 18.95 0.33 12.83
CA LYS A 41 17.73 0.90 13.41
C LYS A 41 16.44 0.29 12.85
N LEU A 42 16.51 -0.42 11.72
CA LEU A 42 15.39 -1.13 11.10
C LEU A 42 15.32 -2.60 11.53
N LYS A 43 16.22 -3.08 12.41
CA LYS A 43 16.23 -4.48 12.89
C LYS A 43 14.90 -4.95 13.46
N ASN A 44 14.18 -4.07 14.15
CA ASN A 44 12.91 -4.39 14.81
C ASN A 44 11.67 -4.09 13.95
N ASN A 45 11.85 -3.66 12.69
CA ASN A 45 10.75 -3.32 11.78
C ASN A 45 9.73 -2.34 12.41
N LEU A 46 10.23 -1.39 13.20
CA LEU A 46 9.41 -0.41 13.90
C LEU A 46 8.69 0.51 12.91
N PRO A 47 7.36 0.70 13.01
CA PRO A 47 6.61 1.56 12.10
C PRO A 47 7.12 3.00 12.03
N GLU A 48 7.65 3.52 13.13
CA GLU A 48 8.24 4.86 13.24
C GLU A 48 9.46 5.03 12.32
N ARG A 49 10.20 3.94 12.08
CA ARG A 49 11.42 3.91 11.28
C ARG A 49 11.16 3.51 9.84
N VAL A 50 10.23 2.58 9.62
CA VAL A 50 9.88 2.10 8.27
C VAL A 50 9.05 3.13 7.51
N ALA A 51 8.05 3.76 8.15
CA ALA A 51 7.15 4.67 7.45
C ALA A 51 7.88 5.84 6.75
N PRO A 52 8.88 6.52 7.36
CA PRO A 52 9.68 7.53 6.66
C PRO A 52 10.41 7.00 5.42
N VAL A 53 10.93 5.76 5.46
CA VAL A 53 11.64 5.15 4.32
C VAL A 53 10.68 4.89 3.16
N VAL A 54 9.47 4.42 3.45
CA VAL A 54 8.42 4.22 2.45
C VAL A 54 8.03 5.56 1.82
N VAL A 55 7.81 6.60 2.64
CA VAL A 55 7.48 7.95 2.15
C VAL A 55 8.61 8.55 1.31
N ALA A 56 9.88 8.36 1.71
CA ALA A 56 11.03 8.82 0.95
C ALA A 56 11.12 8.10 -0.41
N SER A 57 10.92 6.78 -0.43
CA SER A 57 10.89 5.98 -1.65
C SER A 57 9.76 6.42 -2.59
N GLN A 58 8.59 6.70 -2.01
CA GLN A 58 7.45 7.23 -2.76
C GLN A 58 7.77 8.57 -3.41
N LYS A 59 8.36 9.51 -2.67
CA LYS A 59 8.75 10.83 -3.19
C LYS A 59 9.82 10.75 -4.27
N GLN A 60 10.71 9.77 -4.21
CA GLN A 60 11.81 9.61 -5.16
C GLN A 60 11.40 8.93 -6.47
N PHE A 61 10.54 7.90 -6.40
CA PHE A 61 10.20 7.07 -7.55
C PHE A 61 8.76 7.27 -8.06
N ASN A 62 7.95 8.03 -7.32
CA ASN A 62 6.59 8.43 -7.69
C ASN A 62 5.69 7.24 -8.09
N PHE A 63 5.58 6.22 -7.23
CA PHE A 63 4.78 5.04 -7.52
C PHE A 63 3.28 5.36 -7.56
N SER A 64 2.52 4.62 -8.38
CA SER A 64 1.07 4.78 -8.49
C SER A 64 0.31 4.20 -7.29
N SER A 65 0.80 3.11 -6.70
CA SER A 65 0.11 2.41 -5.63
C SER A 65 1.12 1.78 -4.66
N ILE A 66 0.83 1.88 -3.36
CA ILE A 66 1.61 1.22 -2.31
C ILE A 66 0.75 0.10 -1.74
N VAL A 67 1.25 -1.13 -1.82
CA VAL A 67 0.55 -2.32 -1.33
C VAL A 67 1.40 -2.98 -0.25
N ALA A 68 0.77 -3.37 0.85
CA ALA A 68 1.36 -4.23 1.86
C ALA A 68 0.39 -5.36 2.21
N GLY A 69 0.93 -6.52 2.61
CA GLY A 69 0.11 -7.61 3.12
C GLY A 69 -0.62 -7.19 4.40
N SER A 70 -1.82 -7.71 4.63
CA SER A 70 -2.61 -7.45 5.84
C SER A 70 -2.08 -8.21 7.07
N SER A 71 -0.80 -8.04 7.36
CA SER A 71 -0.15 -8.55 8.57
C SER A 71 -0.11 -7.47 9.66
N ALA A 72 0.26 -7.85 10.89
CA ALA A 72 0.48 -6.89 11.98
C ALA A 72 1.46 -5.75 11.59
N PHE A 73 2.45 -6.07 10.77
CA PHE A 73 3.38 -5.09 10.22
C PHE A 73 2.70 -4.16 9.21
N GLY A 74 1.99 -4.70 8.20
CA GLY A 74 1.30 -3.88 7.20
C GLY A 74 0.27 -2.95 7.83
N ARG A 75 -0.53 -3.47 8.78
CA ARG A 75 -1.56 -2.72 9.52
C ARG A 75 -0.98 -1.63 10.43
N SER A 76 0.27 -1.74 10.87
CA SER A 76 0.92 -0.72 11.71
C SER A 76 1.69 0.33 10.92
N VAL A 77 2.20 -0.01 9.73
CA VAL A 77 3.00 0.89 8.87
C VAL A 77 2.12 1.69 7.91
N ILE A 78 1.19 1.04 7.19
CA ILE A 78 0.43 1.67 6.10
C ILE A 78 -0.37 2.88 6.57
N PRO A 79 -1.13 2.85 7.68
CA PRO A 79 -1.88 4.03 8.12
C PRO A 79 -0.99 5.24 8.39
N ARG A 80 0.24 5.02 8.89
CA ARG A 80 1.21 6.10 9.14
C ARG A 80 1.78 6.66 7.85
N VAL A 81 2.04 5.80 6.86
CA VAL A 81 2.47 6.22 5.53
C VAL A 81 1.36 7.02 4.84
N ALA A 82 0.13 6.50 4.88
CA ALA A 82 -1.03 7.14 4.27
C ALA A 82 -1.32 8.52 4.89
N ALA A 83 -1.24 8.64 6.22
CA ALA A 83 -1.35 9.93 6.91
C ALA A 83 -0.29 10.94 6.46
N LYS A 84 0.95 10.50 6.19
CA LYS A 84 2.04 11.38 5.73
C LYS A 84 1.91 11.77 4.25
N LEU A 85 1.26 10.94 3.44
CA LEU A 85 0.98 11.20 2.03
C LEU A 85 -0.38 11.89 1.82
N ASP A 86 -1.13 12.07 2.91
CA ASP A 86 -2.46 12.66 2.90
C ASP A 86 -3.39 11.90 1.94
N CYS A 87 -3.47 10.58 2.15
CA CYS A 87 -4.36 9.67 1.43
C CYS A 87 -5.06 8.69 2.39
N SER A 88 -6.20 8.15 1.97
CA SER A 88 -6.96 7.17 2.76
C SER A 88 -6.50 5.74 2.43
N PRO A 89 -5.99 4.97 3.42
CA PRO A 89 -5.60 3.59 3.17
C PRO A 89 -6.82 2.66 3.11
N ILE A 90 -6.85 1.77 2.13
CA ILE A 90 -7.86 0.70 2.06
C ILE A 90 -7.30 -0.56 2.73
N SER A 91 -7.87 -0.92 3.88
CA SER A 91 -7.50 -2.12 4.63
C SER A 91 -8.29 -3.36 4.18
N ASP A 92 -7.68 -4.54 4.37
CA ASP A 92 -8.34 -5.85 4.21
C ASP A 92 -9.00 -6.07 2.85
N VAL A 93 -8.30 -5.67 1.79
CA VAL A 93 -8.70 -5.93 0.41
C VAL A 93 -8.60 -7.43 0.12
N THR A 94 -9.71 -8.03 -0.28
CA THR A 94 -9.80 -9.44 -0.67
C THR A 94 -9.73 -9.62 -2.19
N GLN A 95 -10.21 -8.63 -2.95
CA GLN A 95 -10.18 -8.66 -4.41
C GLN A 95 -9.91 -7.27 -4.98
N ILE A 96 -9.08 -7.22 -6.03
CA ILE A 96 -8.78 -6.01 -6.80
C ILE A 96 -9.53 -6.13 -8.13
N HIS A 97 -10.44 -5.21 -8.44
CA HIS A 97 -11.18 -5.20 -9.69
C HIS A 97 -10.51 -4.32 -10.74
N SER A 98 -10.08 -3.13 -10.35
CA SER A 98 -9.41 -2.13 -11.19
C SER A 98 -8.43 -1.30 -10.36
N ALA A 99 -7.78 -0.31 -10.98
CA ALA A 99 -6.81 0.56 -10.30
C ALA A 99 -7.42 1.40 -9.17
N ASP A 100 -8.72 1.65 -9.24
CA ASP A 100 -9.52 2.47 -8.32
C ASP A 100 -10.54 1.65 -7.51
N THR A 101 -10.92 0.44 -7.96
CA THR A 101 -12.00 -0.34 -7.36
C THR A 101 -11.50 -1.62 -6.68
N PHE A 102 -11.84 -1.75 -5.41
CA PHE A 102 -11.41 -2.81 -4.51
C PHE A 102 -12.61 -3.40 -3.78
N THR A 103 -12.54 -4.68 -3.44
CA THR A 103 -13.51 -5.31 -2.54
C THR A 103 -12.83 -5.61 -1.22
N ARG A 104 -13.47 -5.18 -0.12
CA ARG A 104 -13.04 -5.48 1.25
C ARG A 104 -14.18 -6.13 2.03
N THR A 105 -13.82 -6.92 3.02
CA THR A 105 -14.78 -7.41 3.99
C THR A 105 -14.91 -6.44 5.15
N MET A 106 -16.13 -6.26 5.66
CA MET A 106 -16.42 -5.56 6.89
C MET A 106 -17.14 -6.50 7.86
N TYR A 107 -17.14 -6.16 9.15
CA TYR A 107 -17.80 -6.95 10.21
C TYR A 107 -17.34 -8.42 10.23
N ALA A 108 -16.03 -8.64 10.24
CA ALA A 108 -15.43 -9.98 10.27
C ALA A 108 -15.86 -10.92 9.12
N GLY A 109 -16.26 -10.37 7.96
CA GLY A 109 -16.66 -11.15 6.79
C GLY A 109 -18.16 -11.14 6.50
N ASN A 110 -18.99 -10.60 7.40
CA ASN A 110 -20.45 -10.59 7.21
C ASN A 110 -20.91 -9.64 6.10
N ALA A 111 -20.15 -8.57 5.83
CA ALA A 111 -20.45 -7.66 4.72
C ALA A 111 -19.28 -7.64 3.74
N VAL A 112 -19.59 -7.85 2.46
CA VAL A 112 -18.64 -7.68 1.36
C VAL A 112 -18.97 -6.35 0.69
N VAL A 113 -18.04 -5.41 0.77
CA VAL A 113 -18.25 -4.03 0.29
C VAL A 113 -17.26 -3.73 -0.81
N LYS A 114 -17.78 -3.22 -1.92
CA LYS A 114 -16.99 -2.68 -3.01
C LYS A 114 -16.72 -1.20 -2.74
N VAL A 115 -15.45 -0.83 -2.72
CA VAL A 115 -14.96 0.52 -2.46
C VAL A 115 -14.24 1.00 -3.70
N ALA A 116 -14.64 2.16 -4.21
CA ALA A 116 -13.93 2.87 -5.26
C ALA A 116 -13.24 4.10 -4.65
N ASP A 117 -11.94 4.25 -4.91
CA ASP A 117 -11.18 5.44 -4.54
C ASP A 117 -11.05 6.37 -5.75
N PHE A 118 -11.65 7.55 -5.65
CA PHE A 118 -11.62 8.57 -6.69
C PHE A 118 -10.51 9.62 -6.46
N GLY A 119 -9.66 9.44 -5.43
CA GLY A 119 -8.54 10.35 -5.17
C GLY A 119 -8.97 11.74 -4.73
N LEU A 120 -10.18 11.88 -4.17
CA LEU A 120 -10.74 13.15 -3.72
C LEU A 120 -9.94 13.68 -2.52
N LYS A 121 -9.05 14.64 -2.77
CA LYS A 121 -8.54 15.58 -1.75
C LYS A 121 -9.49 16.78 -1.63
N ALA A 122 -10.77 16.50 -1.40
CA ALA A 122 -11.82 17.50 -1.35
C ALA A 122 -12.57 17.41 -0.03
N ASP A 123 -13.15 18.53 0.38
CA ASP A 123 -14.06 18.59 1.51
C ASP A 123 -15.23 17.63 1.27
N LEU A 124 -15.44 16.70 2.20
CA LEU A 124 -16.48 15.67 2.10
C LEU A 124 -17.87 16.30 1.88
N PHE A 125 -18.12 17.47 2.47
CA PHE A 125 -19.39 18.17 2.36
C PHE A 125 -19.65 18.77 0.97
N LYS A 126 -18.60 18.92 0.15
CA LYS A 126 -18.71 19.38 -1.25
C LYS A 126 -18.71 18.21 -2.22
N ALA A 127 -17.90 17.19 -1.94
CA ALA A 127 -17.71 16.05 -2.84
C ALA A 127 -18.88 15.04 -2.82
N VAL A 128 -19.55 14.83 -1.67
CA VAL A 128 -20.66 13.87 -1.56
C VAL A 128 -21.86 14.27 -2.42
N PRO A 129 -22.32 15.55 -2.43
CA PRO A 129 -23.37 15.99 -3.35
C PRO A 129 -23.02 15.78 -4.83
N GLU A 130 -21.77 16.06 -5.24
CA GLU A 130 -21.30 15.88 -6.61
C GLU A 130 -21.28 14.40 -7.05
N MET A 131 -20.83 13.50 -6.17
CA MET A 131 -20.85 12.06 -6.43
C MET A 131 -22.27 11.48 -6.48
N THR A 132 -23.19 12.02 -5.68
CA THR A 132 -24.60 11.58 -5.71
C THR A 132 -25.31 12.03 -6.99
N ALA A 133 -24.87 13.13 -7.60
CA ALA A 133 -25.39 13.62 -8.88
C ALA A 133 -24.79 12.89 -10.10
N ALA A 134 -23.64 12.24 -9.94
CA ALA A 134 -22.95 11.49 -10.99
C ALA A 134 -23.29 9.98 -11.00
N LEU A 135 -24.06 9.51 -10.01
CA LEU A 135 -24.64 8.17 -9.93
C LEU A 135 -26.05 8.15 -10.55
#